data_AF-A0A8T4ZQM9-F1
#
_entry.id   AF-A0A8T4ZQM9-F1
#
_cell.length_a   1.000
_cell.length_b   1.000
_cell.length_c   1.000
_cell.angle_alpha   90.00
_cell.angle_beta   90.00
_cell.angle_gamma   90.00
#
_symmetry.space_group_name_H-M   'P 1'
#
loop_
_entity.id
_entity.type
_entity.pdbx_description
1 polymer ?
#
loop_
_entity_poly.entity_id
_entity_poly.type
_entity_poly.pdbx_seq_one_letter_code
_entity_poly.pdbx_strand_id
1 'polypeptide(L)'
;MLSIVDILMEIREECDIKSLAEKFNLKMERLEEILRCLSEYNIVEYERQTGKVRTSKWLSEIEVKIEEVNPVVGAMIIPRNQKVRLQEITIENFTDMDLELNVRFGPKLKEIAICKLG
;
A
#
# COMPACT_ATOMS: atom_id res chain seq x y z
N MET A 1 1.50 -9.46 -8.84
CA MET A 1 2.01 -10.40 -7.82
C MET A 1 1.02 -10.32 -6.68
N LEU A 2 0.38 -11.43 -6.30
CA LEU A 2 -0.56 -11.42 -5.18
C LEU A 2 0.19 -11.17 -3.87
N SER A 3 -0.22 -10.16 -3.12
CA SER A 3 0.36 -9.83 -1.81
C SER A 3 -0.56 -10.28 -0.68
N ILE A 4 0.00 -10.43 0.53
CA ILE A 4 -0.78 -10.68 1.76
C ILE A 4 -1.79 -9.55 2.01
N VAL A 5 -1.45 -8.32 1.60
CA VAL A 5 -2.34 -7.15 1.73
C VAL A 5 -3.61 -7.34 0.88
N ASP A 6 -3.49 -7.88 -0.33
CA ASP A 6 -4.64 -8.15 -1.20
C ASP A 6 -5.59 -9.17 -0.57
N ILE A 7 -5.04 -10.20 0.09
CA ILE A 7 -5.81 -11.22 0.82
C ILE A 7 -6.52 -10.61 2.04
N LEU A 8 -5.83 -9.80 2.84
CA LEU A 8 -6.40 -9.14 4.02
C LEU A 8 -7.50 -8.13 3.67
N MET A 9 -7.36 -7.43 2.55
CA MET A 9 -8.38 -6.51 2.03
C MET A 9 -9.70 -7.19 1.72
N GLU A 10 -9.65 -8.46 1.31
CA GLU A 10 -10.85 -9.26 1.02
C GLU A 10 -11.51 -9.82 2.29
N ILE A 11 -10.70 -10.11 3.32
CA ILE A 11 -11.15 -10.68 4.61
C ILE A 11 -11.74 -9.59 5.55
N ARG A 12 -11.92 -8.36 5.05
CA ARG A 12 -12.52 -7.24 5.82
C ARG A 12 -13.87 -7.61 6.44
N GLU A 13 -14.63 -8.47 5.78
CA GLU A 13 -15.82 -9.13 6.34
C GLU A 13 -15.58 -10.64 6.49
N GLU A 14 -16.41 -11.32 7.27
CA GLU A 14 -16.37 -12.79 7.38
C GLU A 14 -16.63 -13.41 6.00
N CYS A 15 -15.70 -14.24 5.53
CA CYS A 15 -15.78 -14.89 4.23
C CYS A 15 -15.37 -16.37 4.29
N ASP A 16 -15.70 -17.11 3.22
CA ASP A 16 -15.33 -18.52 3.09
C ASP A 16 -13.99 -18.67 2.36
N ILE A 17 -13.14 -19.55 2.89
CA ILE A 17 -11.81 -19.85 2.34
C ILE A 17 -11.85 -20.32 0.87
N LYS A 18 -12.90 -21.00 0.42
CA LYS A 18 -13.03 -21.45 -0.98
C LYS A 18 -13.23 -20.26 -1.90
N SER A 19 -14.06 -19.29 -1.49
CA SER A 19 -14.26 -18.05 -2.25
C SER A 19 -12.96 -17.26 -2.38
N LEU A 20 -12.14 -17.22 -1.33
CA LEU A 20 -10.80 -16.62 -1.38
C LEU A 20 -9.86 -17.38 -2.32
N ALA A 21 -9.85 -18.71 -2.26
CA ALA A 21 -9.00 -19.54 -3.12
C ALA A 21 -9.34 -19.37 -4.60
N GLU A 22 -10.64 -19.34 -4.94
CA GLU A 22 -11.12 -19.09 -6.30
C GLU A 22 -10.75 -17.68 -6.78
N LYS A 23 -11.02 -16.66 -5.96
CA LYS A 23 -10.76 -15.26 -6.30
C LYS A 23 -9.29 -15.00 -6.60
N PHE A 24 -8.40 -15.60 -5.82
CA PHE A 24 -6.96 -15.42 -5.95
C PHE A 24 -6.27 -16.52 -6.77
N ASN A 25 -7.04 -17.46 -7.31
CA ASN A 25 -6.55 -18.64 -8.05
C ASN A 25 -5.42 -19.36 -7.27
N LEU A 26 -5.63 -19.57 -5.97
CA LEU A 26 -4.70 -20.22 -5.06
C LEU A 26 -5.12 -21.66 -4.80
N LYS A 27 -4.14 -22.56 -4.67
CA LYS A 27 -4.38 -23.88 -4.11
C LYS A 27 -4.78 -23.75 -2.64
N MET A 28 -5.76 -24.55 -2.22
CA MET A 28 -6.26 -24.59 -0.84
C MET A 28 -5.15 -24.75 0.19
N GLU A 29 -4.25 -25.71 -0.01
CA GLU A 29 -3.10 -25.97 0.88
C GLU A 29 -2.26 -24.70 1.13
N ARG A 30 -1.97 -23.96 0.06
CA ARG A 30 -1.18 -22.72 0.14
C ARG A 30 -1.94 -21.61 0.85
N LEU A 31 -3.25 -21.49 0.61
CA LEU A 31 -4.07 -20.49 1.30
C LEU A 31 -4.19 -20.83 2.80
N GLU A 32 -4.35 -22.10 3.15
CA GLU A 32 -4.37 -22.54 4.55
C GLU A 32 -3.05 -22.29 5.27
N GLU A 33 -1.91 -22.47 4.59
CA GLU A 33 -0.59 -22.11 5.16
C GLU A 33 -0.49 -20.61 5.43
N ILE A 34 -0.93 -19.78 4.48
CA ILE A 34 -0.95 -18.32 4.65
C ILE A 34 -1.86 -17.94 5.82
N LEU A 35 -3.08 -18.45 5.87
CA LEU A 35 -4.05 -18.16 6.92
C LEU A 35 -3.58 -18.65 8.29
N ARG A 36 -2.94 -19.83 8.36
CA ARG A 36 -2.31 -20.32 9.59
C ARG A 36 -1.26 -19.34 10.09
N CYS A 37 -0.34 -18.92 9.23
CA CYS A 37 0.68 -17.94 9.61
C CYS A 37 0.03 -16.63 10.09
N LEU A 38 -0.98 -16.11 9.38
CA LEU A 38 -1.67 -14.88 9.78
C LEU A 38 -2.40 -15.04 11.13
N SER A 39 -2.99 -16.20 11.41
CA SER A 39 -3.62 -16.50 12.70
C SER A 39 -2.62 -16.62 13.84
N GLU A 40 -1.40 -17.14 13.61
CA GLU A 40 -0.32 -17.18 14.62
C GLU A 40 0.06 -15.78 15.11
N TYR A 41 0.01 -14.78 14.23
CA TYR A 41 0.23 -13.38 14.57
C TYR A 41 -1.06 -12.63 14.96
N ASN A 42 -2.15 -13.36 15.21
CA ASN A 42 -3.47 -12.81 15.55
C ASN A 42 -4.00 -11.80 14.51
N ILE A 43 -3.61 -11.89 13.23
CA ILE A 43 -4.05 -10.93 12.18
C ILE A 43 -5.44 -11.32 11.67
N VAL A 44 -5.71 -12.62 11.56
CA VAL A 44 -6.99 -13.18 11.12
C VAL A 44 -7.44 -14.29 12.07
N GLU A 45 -8.75 -14.42 12.22
CA GLU A 45 -9.39 -15.54 12.88
C GLU A 45 -9.85 -16.53 11.82
N TYR A 46 -9.19 -17.70 11.75
CA TYR A 46 -9.53 -18.76 10.80
C TYR A 46 -10.10 -19.98 11.52
N GLU A 47 -11.38 -20.27 11.27
CA GLU A 47 -12.09 -21.44 11.79
C GLU A 47 -12.02 -22.60 10.77
N ARG A 48 -11.05 -23.49 10.95
CA ARG A 48 -10.81 -24.63 10.03
C ARG A 48 -12.02 -25.55 9.84
N GLN A 49 -12.85 -25.72 10.87
CA GLN A 49 -14.00 -26.63 10.81
C GLN A 49 -15.11 -26.13 9.88
N THR A 50 -15.31 -24.81 9.84
CA THR A 50 -16.37 -24.17 9.04
C THR A 50 -15.83 -23.55 7.75
N GLY A 51 -14.51 -23.37 7.63
CA GLY A 51 -13.87 -22.69 6.51
C GLY A 51 -13.98 -21.16 6.59
N LYS A 52 -14.50 -20.63 7.70
CA LYS A 52 -14.72 -19.19 7.87
C LYS A 52 -13.44 -18.47 8.25
N VAL A 53 -13.21 -17.33 7.61
CA VAL A 53 -12.08 -16.45 7.85
C VAL A 53 -12.61 -15.04 8.09
N ARG A 54 -12.10 -14.36 9.11
CA ARG A 54 -12.35 -12.93 9.34
C ARG A 54 -11.11 -12.23 9.87
N THR A 55 -11.06 -10.92 9.73
CA THR A 55 -10.02 -10.12 10.39
C THR A 55 -10.20 -10.17 11.91
N SER A 56 -9.10 -10.18 12.66
CA SER A 56 -9.17 -10.13 14.12
C SER A 56 -9.68 -8.79 14.61
N LYS A 57 -10.38 -8.79 15.75
CA LYS A 57 -11.05 -7.58 16.28
C LYS A 57 -10.15 -6.36 16.40
N TRP A 58 -8.93 -6.51 16.91
CA TRP A 58 -8.00 -5.38 17.03
C TRP A 58 -7.64 -4.76 15.68
N LEU A 59 -7.68 -5.53 14.59
CA LEU A 59 -7.39 -5.07 13.24
C LEU A 59 -8.59 -4.37 12.61
N SER A 60 -9.82 -4.78 12.97
CA SER A 60 -11.05 -4.03 12.65
C SER A 60 -11.23 -2.77 13.50
N GLU A 61 -10.69 -2.77 14.72
CA GLU A 61 -10.68 -1.62 15.66
C GLU A 61 -9.54 -0.65 15.37
N ILE A 62 -8.48 -1.10 14.69
CA ILE A 62 -7.75 -0.26 13.75
C ILE A 62 -8.69 -0.02 12.56
N GLU A 63 -9.82 0.66 12.83
CA GLU A 63 -10.31 1.61 11.87
C GLU A 63 -9.08 2.40 11.49
N VAL A 64 -8.62 2.12 10.27
CA VAL A 64 -7.64 2.93 9.62
C VAL A 64 -8.36 4.29 9.57
N LYS A 65 -8.10 5.13 10.59
CA LYS A 65 -7.42 6.39 10.32
C LYS A 65 -6.31 5.99 9.37
N ILE A 66 -6.68 5.84 8.09
CA ILE A 66 -5.85 6.32 7.02
C ILE A 66 -5.78 7.74 7.50
N GLU A 67 -4.71 8.07 8.22
CA GLU A 67 -4.36 9.46 8.34
C GLU A 67 -4.56 9.94 6.91
N GLU A 68 -5.49 10.87 6.74
CA GLU A 68 -5.29 11.88 5.74
C GLU A 68 -3.88 12.36 6.04
N VAL A 69 -2.87 11.69 5.47
CA VAL A 69 -1.48 11.99 5.74
C VAL A 69 -1.43 13.40 5.25
N ASN A 70 -1.31 14.34 6.19
CA ASN A 70 -1.37 15.75 5.87
C ASN A 70 -0.48 15.96 4.65
N PRO A 71 -1.01 16.58 3.59
CA PRO A 71 -0.29 16.67 2.33
C PRO A 71 1.13 17.13 2.63
N VAL A 72 2.11 16.27 2.32
CA VAL A 72 3.51 16.58 2.59
C VAL A 72 3.92 17.59 1.54
N VAL A 73 4.16 18.82 2.00
CA VAL A 73 4.69 19.90 1.17
C VAL A 73 6.18 19.96 1.40
N GLY A 74 6.94 19.92 0.31
CA GLY A 74 8.39 20.04 0.35
C GLY A 74 8.91 20.78 -0.87
N ALA A 75 10.07 21.41 -0.69
CA ALA A 75 10.89 21.92 -1.77
C ALA A 75 12.05 20.97 -2.01
N MET A 76 12.32 20.65 -3.26
CA MET A 76 13.45 19.83 -3.69
C MET A 76 14.28 20.63 -4.69
N ILE A 77 15.58 20.71 -4.46
CA ILE A 77 16.53 21.21 -5.46
C ILE A 77 17.09 20.01 -6.21
N ILE A 78 16.82 19.93 -7.51
CA ILE A 78 17.42 18.94 -8.40
C ILE A 78 18.58 19.61 -9.15
N PRO A 79 19.83 19.23 -8.86
CA PRO A 79 20.96 19.83 -9.55
C PRO A 79 20.91 19.57 -11.06
N ARG A 80 21.51 20.47 -11.84
CA ARG A 80 21.62 20.31 -13.30
C ARG A 80 22.21 18.95 -13.72
N ASN A 81 21.66 18.36 -14.78
CA ASN A 81 22.05 17.05 -15.32
C ASN A 81 22.01 15.90 -14.29
N GLN A 82 21.23 16.05 -13.22
CA GLN A 82 21.03 15.00 -12.22
C GLN A 82 19.63 14.40 -12.30
N LYS A 83 19.52 13.22 -11.68
CA LYS A 83 18.29 12.43 -11.57
C LYS A 83 17.96 12.20 -10.11
N VAL A 84 16.71 12.41 -9.75
CA VAL A 84 16.18 12.08 -8.43
C VAL A 84 14.99 11.14 -8.61
N ARG A 85 14.90 10.15 -7.72
CA ARG A 85 13.78 9.21 -7.66
C ARG A 85 13.03 9.41 -6.36
N LEU A 86 11.74 9.66 -6.46
CA LEU A 86 10.83 9.77 -5.32
C LEU A 86 9.70 8.74 -5.47
N GLN A 87 9.74 7.72 -4.62
CA GLN A 87 8.88 6.53 -4.75
C GLN A 87 8.98 5.92 -6.17
N GLU A 88 7.88 5.91 -6.91
CA GLU A 88 7.77 5.39 -8.28
C GLU A 88 7.97 6.48 -9.35
N ILE A 89 8.14 7.75 -8.95
CA ILE A 89 8.35 8.87 -9.87
C ILE A 89 9.84 9.12 -10.03
N THR A 90 10.28 9.21 -11.28
CA THR A 90 11.64 9.63 -11.64
C THR A 90 11.58 11.03 -12.22
N ILE A 91 12.44 11.92 -11.71
CA ILE A 91 12.56 13.29 -12.18
C ILE A 91 14.01 13.51 -12.63
N GLU A 92 14.19 13.96 -13.86
CA GLU A 92 15.48 14.17 -14.50
C GLU A 92 15.60 15.63 -14.93
N ASN A 93 16.63 16.32 -14.45
CA ASN A 93 16.90 17.72 -14.81
C ASN A 93 17.87 17.75 -15.99
N PHE A 94 17.34 17.95 -17.20
CA PHE A 94 18.14 18.10 -18.43
C PHE A 94 18.53 19.55 -18.74
N THR A 95 18.33 20.47 -17.79
CA THR A 95 18.66 21.89 -17.98
C THR A 95 20.09 22.18 -17.51
N ASP A 96 20.60 23.34 -17.88
CA ASP A 96 21.93 23.84 -17.49
C ASP A 96 21.95 24.49 -16.10
N MET A 97 20.81 24.53 -15.42
CA MET A 97 20.58 25.13 -14.12
C MET A 97 19.93 24.17 -13.14
N ASP A 98 20.03 24.49 -11.86
CA ASP A 98 19.35 23.74 -10.81
C ASP A 98 17.85 24.06 -10.85
N LEU A 99 17.02 23.03 -10.65
CA LEU A 99 15.57 23.18 -10.63
C LEU A 99 15.06 23.10 -9.20
N GLU A 100 14.24 24.07 -8.80
CA GLU A 100 13.46 23.97 -7.58
C GLU A 100 12.08 23.43 -7.90
N LEU A 101 11.72 22.33 -7.25
CA LEU A 101 10.43 21.68 -7.36
C LEU A 101 9.67 21.83 -6.05
N ASN A 102 8.52 22.47 -6.14
CA ASN A 102 7.55 22.50 -5.07
C ASN A 102 6.56 21.36 -5.30
N VAL A 103 6.52 20.44 -4.35
CA VAL A 103 5.76 19.19 -4.46
C VAL A 103 4.77 19.06 -3.31
N ARG A 104 3.55 18.65 -3.66
CA ARG A 104 2.50 18.30 -2.69
C ARG A 104 2.09 16.86 -2.94
N PHE A 105 2.36 15.99 -1.97
CA PHE A 105 1.96 14.59 -2.05
C PHE A 105 0.80 14.31 -1.11
N GLY A 106 -0.32 13.86 -1.69
CA GLY A 106 -1.45 13.32 -0.94
C GLY A 106 -1.88 11.95 -1.48
N PRO A 107 -2.75 11.24 -0.76
CA PRO A 107 -3.16 9.87 -1.12
C PRO A 107 -3.87 9.73 -2.47
N LYS A 108 -4.37 10.83 -3.07
CA LYS A 108 -5.10 10.82 -4.36
C LYS A 108 -4.62 11.89 -5.36
N LEU A 109 -3.71 12.77 -4.98
CA LEU A 109 -3.32 13.93 -5.78
C LEU A 109 -1.79 14.08 -5.81
N LYS A 110 -1.24 14.14 -7.02
CA LYS A 110 0.18 14.41 -7.29
C LYS A 110 0.26 15.75 -8.04
N GLU A 111 0.54 16.83 -7.34
CA GLU A 111 0.76 18.15 -7.94
C GLU A 111 2.26 18.47 -7.93
N ILE A 112 2.79 18.88 -9.08
CA ILE A 112 4.18 19.30 -9.25
C ILE A 112 4.16 20.72 -9.85
N ALA A 113 4.77 21.66 -9.14
CA ALA A 113 5.04 22.99 -9.66
C ALA A 113 6.56 23.13 -9.89
N ILE A 114 6.93 23.50 -11.12
CA ILE A 114 8.33 23.73 -11.52
C ILE A 114 8.59 25.23 -11.50
N CYS A 115 9.54 25.66 -10.67
CA CYS A 115 9.96 27.05 -10.60
C CYS A 115 11.39 27.20 -11.15
N LYS A 116 11.63 28.27 -11.91
CA LYS A 116 12.99 28.62 -12.34
C LYS A 116 13.68 29.35 -11.20
N LEU A 117 14.83 28.84 -10.77
CA LEU A 117 15.73 29.60 -9.91
C LEU A 117 16.44 30.65 -10.78
N GLY A 118 16.35 31.91 -10.35
CA GLY A 118 16.91 33.07 -11.04
C GLY A 118 18.44 33.07 -11.05
#